data_AF-A0A951E409-F1
#
_entry.id   AF-A0A951E409-F1
#
_cell.length_a   1.000
_cell.length_b   1.000
_cell.length_c   1.000
_cell.angle_alpha   90.00
_cell.angle_beta   90.00
_cell.angle_gamma   90.00
#
_symmetry.space_group_name_H-M   'P 1'
#
loop_
_entity.id
_entity.type
_entity.pdbx_description
1 polymer ?
#
loop_
_entity_poly.entity_id
_entity_poly.type
_entity_poly.pdbx_seq_one_letter_code
_entity_poly.pdbx_strand_id
1 'polypeptide(L)'
;MPKGAHLRSSWSTRRQKKAERIAAARNFADGQILAQETIVQALETLVLPGDRVAIEGNNQKQADFLSRALAQADSQKLHDLHLLISSVSRPEHLDL
;
A
#
# COMPACT_ATOMS: atom_id res chain seq x y z
N MET A 1 -39.54 17.78 11.91
CA MET A 1 -38.46 18.00 10.93
C MET A 1 -37.12 17.74 11.62
N PRO A 2 -36.44 16.61 11.41
CA PRO A 2 -35.13 16.40 12.03
C PRO A 2 -34.09 17.24 11.28
N LYS A 3 -33.32 18.03 12.04
CA LYS A 3 -32.22 18.85 11.52
C LYS A 3 -31.12 17.94 10.97
N GLY A 4 -30.67 18.22 9.76
CA GLY A 4 -29.64 17.45 9.05
C GLY A 4 -28.41 17.24 9.92
N ALA A 5 -28.00 15.98 10.05
CA ALA A 5 -26.73 15.64 10.67
C ALA A 5 -25.61 16.21 9.81
N HIS A 6 -24.99 17.30 10.26
CA HIS A 6 -23.68 17.68 9.76
C HIS A 6 -22.73 16.51 10.05
N LEU A 7 -22.38 15.73 9.01
CA LEU A 7 -21.29 14.76 9.07
C LEU A 7 -20.04 15.53 9.47
N ARG A 8 -19.69 15.46 10.76
CA ARG A 8 -18.45 16.04 11.27
C ARG A 8 -17.33 15.31 10.54
N SER A 9 -16.67 15.99 9.60
CA SER A 9 -15.46 15.48 8.97
C SER A 9 -14.49 15.11 10.09
N SER A 10 -14.29 13.82 10.32
CA SER A 10 -13.41 13.33 11.36
C SER A 10 -11.96 13.63 10.94
N TRP A 11 -11.31 14.58 11.63
CA TRP A 11 -9.92 14.96 11.40
C TRP A 11 -8.94 13.79 11.58
N SER A 12 -9.37 12.69 12.20
CA SER A 12 -8.57 11.48 12.44
C SER A 12 -8.74 10.38 11.40
N THR A 13 -9.55 10.57 10.35
CA THR A 13 -9.89 9.50 9.38
C THR A 13 -8.65 8.82 8.78
N ARG A 14 -7.62 9.57 8.38
CA ARG A 14 -6.37 9.00 7.83
C ARG A 14 -5.59 8.19 8.89
N ARG A 15 -5.60 8.65 10.14
CA ARG A 15 -4.94 7.96 11.27
C ARG A 15 -5.65 6.66 11.59
N GLN A 16 -6.99 6.65 11.61
CA GLN A 16 -7.80 5.47 11.85
C GLN A 16 -7.59 4.41 10.77
N LYS A 17 -7.68 4.78 9.49
CA LYS A 17 -7.39 3.88 8.36
C LYS A 17 -5.98 3.28 8.43
N LYS A 18 -4.97 4.07 8.80
CA LYS A 18 -3.60 3.56 9.00
C LYS A 18 -3.55 2.53 10.12
N ALA A 19 -4.21 2.79 11.25
CA ALA A 19 -4.24 1.87 12.39
C ALA A 19 -4.96 0.54 12.04
N GLU A 20 -6.07 0.61 11.31
CA GLU A 20 -6.80 -0.56 10.81
C GLU A 20 -5.92 -1.45 9.92
N ARG A 21 -5.21 -0.84 8.96
CA ARG A 21 -4.28 -1.55 8.07
C ARG A 21 -3.12 -2.19 8.85
N ILE A 22 -2.51 -1.47 9.77
CA ILE A 22 -1.44 -2.01 10.64
C ILE A 22 -1.97 -3.18 11.46
N ALA A 23 -3.18 -3.06 12.02
CA ALA A 23 -3.79 -4.13 12.80
C ALA A 23 -4.04 -5.38 11.96
N ALA A 24 -4.54 -5.23 10.73
CA ALA A 24 -4.79 -6.33 9.80
C ALA A 24 -3.50 -7.07 9.39
N ALA A 25 -2.39 -6.34 9.23
CA ALA A 25 -1.12 -6.93 8.82
C ALA A 25 -0.28 -7.51 9.97
N ARG A 26 -0.75 -7.47 11.23
CA ARG A 26 0.03 -7.91 12.41
C ARG A 26 0.53 -9.34 12.30
N ASN A 27 -0.22 -10.23 11.66
CA ASN A 27 0.15 -11.64 11.54
C ASN A 27 1.36 -11.88 10.62
N PHE A 28 1.76 -10.87 9.83
CA PHE A 28 2.93 -10.92 8.95
C PHE A 28 4.16 -10.25 9.55
N ALA A 29 4.03 -9.66 10.74
CA ALA A 29 5.03 -8.80 11.35
C ALA A 29 5.45 -9.25 12.75
N ASP A 30 6.77 -9.21 13.02
CA ASP A 30 7.32 -9.17 14.37
C ASP A 30 7.76 -7.73 14.67
N GLY A 31 6.91 -7.00 15.41
CA GLY A 31 7.11 -5.58 15.67
C GLY A 31 7.12 -4.75 14.38
N GLN A 32 8.30 -4.31 13.95
CA GLN A 32 8.52 -3.54 12.72
C GLN A 32 9.09 -4.38 11.57
N ILE A 33 9.33 -5.67 11.78
CA ILE A 33 9.95 -6.57 10.83
C ILE A 33 8.85 -7.36 10.12
N LEU A 34 8.76 -7.25 8.79
CA LEU A 34 7.90 -8.10 7.97
C LEU A 34 8.69 -9.31 7.47
N ALA A 35 8.10 -10.51 7.57
CA ALA A 35 8.72 -11.73 7.08
C ALA A 35 8.73 -11.73 5.54
N GLN A 36 9.91 -11.98 4.95
CA GLN A 36 10.14 -11.89 3.50
C GLN A 36 9.20 -12.82 2.72
N GLU A 37 8.90 -13.98 3.28
CA GLU A 37 8.10 -15.06 2.71
C GLU A 37 6.60 -14.69 2.63
N THR A 38 6.19 -13.69 3.41
CA THR A 38 4.80 -13.21 3.48
C THR A 38 4.62 -11.81 2.92
N ILE A 39 5.65 -11.28 2.24
CA ILE A 39 5.66 -9.89 1.80
C ILE A 39 4.50 -9.56 0.86
N VAL A 40 4.12 -10.49 -0.03
CA VAL A 40 3.03 -10.27 -0.99
C VAL A 40 1.70 -10.15 -0.23
N GLN A 41 1.43 -11.06 0.71
CA GLN A 41 0.23 -11.02 1.54
C GLN A 41 0.19 -9.78 2.43
N ALA A 42 1.34 -9.34 2.94
CA ALA A 42 1.45 -8.10 3.71
C ALA A 42 1.14 -6.88 2.84
N LEU A 43 1.64 -6.82 1.60
CA LEU A 43 1.34 -5.75 0.65
C LEU A 43 -0.14 -5.73 0.26
N GLU A 44 -0.73 -6.89 -0.04
CA GLU A 44 -2.19 -7.04 -0.31
C GLU A 44 -3.07 -6.62 0.88
N THR A 45 -2.52 -6.62 2.09
CA THR A 45 -3.24 -6.21 3.31
C THR A 45 -3.06 -4.72 3.62
N LEU A 46 -1.87 -4.17 3.35
CA LEU A 46 -1.50 -2.80 3.72
C LEU A 46 -1.87 -1.77 2.65
N VAL A 47 -1.80 -2.16 1.38
CA VAL A 47 -2.17 -1.36 0.22
C VAL A 47 -3.60 -1.73 -0.16
N LEU A 48 -4.42 -0.73 -0.47
CA LEU A 48 -5.79 -0.94 -0.93
C LEU A 48 -5.95 -0.46 -2.37
N PRO A 49 -6.95 -0.98 -3.10
CA PRO A 49 -7.29 -0.45 -4.42
C PRO A 49 -7.45 1.07 -4.43
N GLY A 50 -6.91 1.73 -5.45
CA GLY A 50 -6.96 3.19 -5.59
C GLY A 50 -5.96 3.97 -4.73
N ASP A 51 -5.12 3.30 -3.92
CA ASP A 51 -4.12 3.98 -3.12
C ASP A 51 -3.06 4.67 -4.00
N ARG A 52 -2.51 5.77 -3.47
CA ARG A 52 -1.34 6.44 -4.03
C ARG A 52 -0.09 5.84 -3.42
N VAL A 53 0.69 5.13 -4.22
CA VAL A 53 1.86 4.38 -3.76
C VAL A 53 3.10 5.01 -4.37
N ALA A 54 4.00 5.50 -3.52
CA ALA A 54 5.32 5.93 -3.96
C ALA A 54 6.25 4.72 -3.98
N ILE A 55 6.79 4.39 -5.16
CA ILE A 55 7.79 3.33 -5.33
C ILE A 55 9.13 4.01 -5.55
N GLU A 56 10.08 3.76 -4.64
CA GLU A 56 11.41 4.34 -4.75
C GLU A 56 12.19 3.68 -5.90
N GLY A 57 12.31 4.41 -7.00
CA GLY A 57 13.23 4.14 -8.11
C GLY A 57 14.11 5.35 -8.33
N ASN A 58 15.30 5.39 -7.70
CA ASN A 58 16.36 6.31 -8.10
C ASN A 58 17.56 5.52 -8.65
N ASN A 59 18.51 6.21 -9.29
CA ASN A 59 19.64 5.57 -9.99
C ASN A 59 20.70 4.92 -9.06
N GLN A 60 20.56 4.97 -7.73
CA GLN A 60 21.53 4.39 -6.78
C GLN A 60 20.92 3.54 -5.66
N LYS A 61 19.62 3.65 -5.40
CA LYS A 61 18.85 2.83 -4.45
C LYS A 61 17.48 2.54 -5.05
N GLN A 62 17.19 1.27 -5.22
CA GLN A 62 15.92 0.79 -5.74
C GLN A 62 15.30 -0.16 -4.73
N ALA A 63 14.02 0.02 -4.46
CA ALA A 63 13.23 -0.94 -3.70
C ALA A 63 12.87 -2.16 -4.57
N ASP A 64 13.86 -2.73 -5.25
CA ASP A 64 13.74 -3.81 -6.25
C ASP A 64 13.01 -5.05 -5.72
N PHE A 65 13.24 -5.37 -4.45
CA PHE A 65 12.52 -6.45 -3.77
C PHE A 65 11.02 -6.15 -3.64
N LEU A 66 10.66 -4.93 -3.22
CA LEU A 66 9.26 -4.56 -3.00
C LEU A 66 8.50 -4.32 -4.31
N SER A 67 9.14 -3.80 -5.35
CA SER A 67 8.51 -3.65 -6.67
C SER A 67 8.18 -5.00 -7.29
N ARG A 68 9.11 -5.97 -7.23
CA ARG A 68 8.85 -7.34 -7.69
C ARG A 68 7.78 -8.05 -6.87
N ALA A 69 7.77 -7.85 -5.56
CA ALA A 69 6.72 -8.40 -4.70
C ALA A 69 5.35 -7.80 -5.01
N LEU A 70 5.27 -6.49 -5.28
CA LEU A 70 4.03 -5.83 -5.67
C LEU A 70 3.50 -6.37 -7.01
N ALA A 71 4.40 -6.64 -7.97
CA ALA A 71 4.03 -7.24 -9.26
C ALA A 71 3.55 -8.69 -9.18
N GLN A 72 3.74 -9.37 -8.04
CA GLN A 72 3.24 -10.72 -7.77
C GLN A 72 1.88 -10.73 -7.06
N ALA A 73 1.38 -9.57 -6.64
CA ALA A 73 0.12 -9.48 -5.92
C ALA A 73 -1.07 -9.83 -6.82
N ASP A 74 -2.13 -10.36 -6.20
CA ASP A 74 -3.39 -10.63 -6.88
C ASP A 74 -4.02 -9.31 -7.37
N SER A 75 -4.18 -9.16 -8.68
CA SER A 75 -4.78 -7.97 -9.30
C SER A 75 -6.26 -7.77 -8.94
N GLN A 76 -6.94 -8.79 -8.41
CA GLN A 76 -8.28 -8.61 -7.84
C GLN A 76 -8.25 -7.92 -6.46
N LYS A 77 -7.10 -7.92 -5.78
CA LYS A 77 -6.91 -7.29 -4.47
C LYS A 77 -6.17 -5.96 -4.57
N LEU A 78 -5.16 -5.87 -5.44
CA LEU A 78 -4.40 -4.66 -5.69
C LEU A 78 -4.60 -4.22 -7.15
N HIS A 79 -5.37 -3.15 -7.33
CA HIS A 79 -5.66 -2.57 -8.63
C HIS A 79 -5.90 -1.05 -8.52
N ASP A 80 -5.93 -0.37 -9.66
CA ASP A 80 -6.14 1.08 -9.77
C ASP A 80 -5.15 1.92 -8.94
N LEU A 81 -3.96 1.38 -8.69
CA LEU A 81 -2.93 2.07 -7.91
C LEU A 81 -2.41 3.28 -8.68
N HIS A 82 -2.31 4.41 -8.01
CA HIS A 82 -1.63 5.58 -8.57
C HIS A 82 -0.17 5.56 -8.13
N LEU A 83 0.69 5.02 -9.00
CA LEU A 83 2.12 4.91 -8.73
C LEU A 83 2.84 6.25 -8.92
N LEU A 84 3.59 6.65 -7.90
CA LEU A 84 4.51 7.79 -7.95
C LEU A 84 5.94 7.25 -8.04
N ILE A 85 6.48 7.23 -9.26
CA ILE A 85 7.80 6.64 -9.56
C ILE A 85 8.74 7.76 -10.04
N SER A 86 9.85 7.97 -9.33
CA SER A 86 10.82 9.04 -9.66
C SER A 86 11.59 8.77 -10.96
N SER A 87 11.76 7.50 -11.35
CA SER A 87 12.37 7.07 -12.61
C SER A 87 11.75 5.76 -13.08
N VAL A 88 11.13 5.75 -14.25
CA VAL A 88 10.56 4.55 -14.88
C VAL A 88 11.62 3.92 -15.76
N SER A 89 12.47 3.08 -15.18
CA SER A 89 13.64 2.49 -15.88
C SER A 89 13.59 0.98 -16.04
N ARG A 90 12.54 0.30 -15.55
CA ARG A 90 12.44 -1.16 -15.55
C ARG A 90 11.06 -1.69 -16.01
N PRO A 91 11.01 -2.89 -16.63
CA PRO A 91 9.76 -3.51 -17.07
C PRO A 91 8.75 -3.72 -15.94
N GLU A 92 9.21 -4.06 -14.74
CA GLU A 92 8.34 -4.32 -13.59
C GLU A 92 7.55 -3.07 -13.13
N HIS A 93 7.94 -1.86 -13.56
CA HIS A 93 7.15 -0.64 -13.33
C HIS A 93 5.98 -0.46 -14.31
N LEU A 94 5.98 -1.22 -15.41
CA LEU A 94 4.97 -1.20 -16.48
C LEU A 94 3.98 -2.38 -16.39
N ASP A 95 4.33 -3.42 -15.63
CA ASP A 95 3.53 -4.63 -15.46
C ASP A 95 2.51 -4.55 -14.28
N LEU A 96 2.38 -3.38 -13.65
CA LEU A 96 1.54 -3.10 -12.47
C LEU A 96 0.20 -2.44 -12.81
#